data_AF-A0A950JPZ0-F1
#
_entry.id   AF-A0A950JPZ0-F1
#
_cell.length_a   1.000
_cell.length_b   1.000
_cell.length_c   1.000
_cell.angle_alpha   90.00
_cell.angle_beta   90.00
_cell.angle_gamma   90.00
#
_symmetry.space_group_name_H-M   'P 1'
#
loop_
_entity.id
_entity.type
_entity.pdbx_description
1 polymer ?
#
loop_
_entity_poly.entity_id
_entity_poly.type
_entity_poly.pdbx_seq_one_letter_code
_entity_poly.pdbx_strand_id
1 'polypeptide(L)' 'DFSGGDLSYYMSDPSLVETVATASTGRIVRTFLTPNTHIRGFRAGVDVSVDPGQSTDLRVFLRAGSRALTETWTFPWRA' A
#
# COMPACT_ATOMS: atom_id res chain seq x y z
N ASP A 1 1.22 5.33 5.69
CA ASP A 1 0.90 6.58 4.98
C ASP A 1 1.99 6.86 3.97
N PHE A 2 1.62 7.27 2.76
CA PHE A 2 2.54 7.65 1.69
C PHE A 2 2.31 9.12 1.33
N SER A 3 3.38 9.89 1.17
CA SER A 3 3.35 11.31 0.81
C SER A 3 4.59 11.68 -0.02
N GLY A 4 4.52 12.80 -0.74
CA GLY A 4 5.61 13.28 -1.59
C GLY A 4 5.47 12.85 -3.06
N GLY A 5 6.46 13.22 -3.87
CA GLY A 5 6.42 13.03 -5.32
C GLY A 5 5.14 13.60 -5.95
N ASP A 6 4.57 12.85 -6.88
CA ASP A 6 3.37 13.25 -7.62
C ASP A 6 2.07 12.93 -6.86
N LEU A 7 2.10 12.41 -5.62
CA LEU A 7 0.88 11.96 -4.93
C LEU A 7 -0.15 13.08 -4.72
N SER A 8 0.31 14.33 -4.55
CA SER A 8 -0.60 15.48 -4.42
C SER A 8 -1.40 15.77 -5.70
N TYR A 9 -0.86 15.47 -6.88
CA TYR A 9 -1.56 15.60 -8.17
C TYR A 9 -2.77 14.65 -8.24
N TYR A 10 -2.60 13.41 -7.80
CA TYR A 10 -3.64 12.38 -7.82
C TYR A 10 -4.72 12.56 -6.76
N MET A 11 -4.59 13.52 -5.83
CA MET A 11 -5.64 13.78 -4.83
C MET A 11 -6.95 14.29 -5.44
N SER A 12 -6.88 14.86 -6.66
CA SER A 12 -8.06 15.32 -7.41
C SER A 12 -8.90 14.16 -7.94
N ASP A 13 -8.27 13.04 -8.26
CA ASP A 13 -8.93 11.77 -8.61
C ASP A 13 -8.19 10.58 -7.99
N PRO A 14 -8.49 10.26 -6.72
CA PRO A 14 -7.91 9.12 -6.00
C PRO A 14 -8.09 7.76 -6.68
N SER A 15 -9.10 7.63 -7.56
CA SER A 15 -9.41 6.35 -8.23
C SER A 15 -8.32 5.91 -9.20
N LEU A 16 -7.46 6.85 -9.62
CA LEU A 16 -6.30 6.60 -10.47
C LEU A 16 -5.13 5.93 -9.73
N VAL A 17 -5.18 5.85 -8.40
CA VAL A 17 -4.10 5.31 -7.56
C VAL A 17 -4.53 3.98 -6.96
N GLU A 18 -3.66 2.99 -7.10
CA GLU A 18 -3.87 1.65 -6.57
C GLU A 18 -2.80 1.30 -5.52
N THR A 19 -3.22 0.66 -4.44
CA THR A 19 -2.32 -0.04 -3.51
C THR A 19 -1.96 -1.40 -4.07
N VAL A 20 -0.69 -1.59 -4.42
CA VAL A 20 -0.14 -2.91 -4.75
C VAL A 20 0.50 -3.47 -3.50
N ALA A 21 0.01 -4.64 -3.06
CA ALA A 21 0.51 -5.31 -1.87
C ALA A 21 0.83 -6.78 -2.17
N THR A 22 1.93 -7.27 -1.61
CA THR A 22 2.27 -8.70 -1.62
C THR A 22 2.71 -9.16 -0.23
N ALA A 23 2.60 -10.46 0.00
CA ALA A 23 3.10 -11.16 1.18
C ALA A 23 3.98 -12.31 0.70
N SER A 24 5.14 -12.53 1.33
CA SER A 24 6.01 -13.67 1.00
C SER A 24 5.43 -15.02 1.46
N THR A 25 4.55 -15.02 2.47
CA THR A 25 3.79 -16.19 2.93
C THR A 25 2.38 -15.76 3.34
N GLY A 26 1.40 -16.65 3.22
CA GLY A 26 -0.01 -16.33 3.43
C GLY A 26 -0.63 -15.64 2.21
N ARG A 27 -1.62 -14.77 2.45
CA ARG A 27 -2.30 -14.03 1.37
C ARG A 27 -2.74 -12.63 1.78
N ILE A 28 -2.70 -11.70 0.83
CA ILE A 28 -3.40 -10.43 0.95
C ILE A 28 -4.90 -10.69 0.78
N VAL A 29 -5.69 -10.29 1.76
CA VAL A 29 -7.16 -10.47 1.77
C VAL A 29 -7.84 -9.27 1.16
N ARG A 30 -7.32 -8.07 1.44
CA ARG A 30 -7.89 -6.81 0.96
C ARG A 30 -6.80 -5.73 0.93
N THR A 31 -6.92 -4.83 -0.03
CA THR A 31 -6.26 -3.53 0.01
C THR A 31 -7.30 -2.42 -0.05
N PHE A 32 -6.99 -1.27 0.54
CA PHE A 32 -7.79 -0.07 0.40
C PHE A 32 -6.91 1.17 0.48
N LEU A 33 -7.35 2.22 -0.21
CA LEU A 33 -6.64 3.48 -0.28
C LEU A 33 -7.61 4.61 0.07
N THR A 34 -7.19 5.48 0.99
CA THR A 34 -7.97 6.66 1.35
C THR A 34 -7.08 7.91 1.24
N PRO A 35 -7.54 9.00 0.61
CA PRO A 35 -6.80 10.26 0.61
C PRO A 35 -6.54 10.77 2.04
N ASN A 36 -5.36 11.32 2.27
CA ASN A 36 -4.98 11.96 3.53
C ASN A 36 -4.52 13.39 3.24
N THR A 37 -5.42 14.35 3.43
CA THR A 37 -5.22 15.77 3.10
C THR A 37 -4.15 16.44 3.95
N HIS A 38 -3.96 15.99 5.20
CA HIS A 38 -2.98 16.56 6.11
C HIS A 38 -1.55 16.42 5.59
N ILE A 39 -1.23 15.27 4.97
CA ILE A 39 0.09 14.98 4.43
C ILE A 39 0.18 15.16 2.91
N ARG A 40 -0.93 15.62 2.28
CA ARG A 40 -1.07 15.72 0.82
C ARG A 40 -0.69 14.41 0.10
N GLY A 41 -1.24 13.31 0.59
CA GLY A 41 -0.91 11.96 0.12
C GLY A 41 -2.04 10.97 0.40
N PHE A 42 -1.68 9.70 0.58
CA PHE A 42 -2.65 8.62 0.76
C PHE A 42 -2.29 7.70 1.92
N ARG A 43 -3.34 7.19 2.58
CA ARG A 43 -3.25 6.07 3.51
C ARG A 43 -3.59 4.78 2.78
N ALA A 44 -2.63 3.87 2.73
CA ALA A 44 -2.85 2.51 2.28
C ALA A 44 -3.14 1.62 3.50
N GLY A 45 -4.18 0.80 3.40
CA GLY A 45 -4.47 -0.28 4.32
C GLY A 45 -4.39 -1.63 3.61
N VAL A 46 -3.89 -2.63 4.32
CA VAL A 46 -3.68 -3.98 3.81
C VAL A 46 -4.13 -4.96 4.89
N ASP A 47 -5.14 -5.76 4.57
CA ASP A 47 -5.54 -6.90 5.39
C ASP A 47 -4.78 -8.13 4.89
N VAL A 48 -4.06 -8.81 5.78
CA VAL A 48 -3.28 -10.00 5.47
C VAL A 48 -3.70 -11.16 6.36
N SER A 49 -3.73 -12.37 5.80
CA SER A 49 -3.96 -13.62 6.51
C SER A 49 -2.71 -14.48 6.41
N VAL A 50 -2.15 -14.87 7.55
CA VAL A 50 -0.99 -15.76 7.70
C VAL A 50 -1.32 -16.78 8.78
N ASP A 51 -0.90 -18.02 8.60
CA ASP A 51 -1.17 -19.08 9.57
C ASP A 51 -0.37 -18.86 10.87
N PRO A 52 -0.91 -19.24 12.04
CA PRO A 52 -0.24 -19.04 13.32
C PRO A 52 1.19 -19.61 13.35
N GLY A 53 2.13 -18.80 13.85
CA GLY A 53 3.53 -19.21 13.98
C GLY A 53 4.38 -18.99 12.72
N GLN A 54 3.78 -18.68 11.57
CA GLN A 54 4.50 -18.29 10.35
C GLN A 54 4.83 -16.79 10.34
N SER A 55 5.90 -16.46 9.61
CA SER A 55 6.32 -15.09 9.33
C SER A 55 6.07 -14.75 7.86
N THR A 56 5.88 -13.47 7.56
CA THR A 56 5.81 -12.95 6.19
C THR A 56 6.53 -11.61 6.10
N ASP A 57 7.03 -11.30 4.91
CA ASP A 57 7.41 -9.94 4.53
C ASP A 57 6.28 -9.33 3.72
N LEU A 58 5.70 -8.24 4.23
CA LEU A 58 4.74 -7.43 3.50
C LEU A 58 5.50 -6.42 2.64
N ARG A 59 5.10 -6.28 1.38
CA ARG A 59 5.64 -5.28 0.46
C ARG A 59 4.50 -4.48 -0.13
N VAL A 60 4.55 -3.16 0.00
CA VAL A 60 3.47 -2.27 -0.43
C VAL A 60 4.04 -1.05 -1.16
N PHE A 61 3.46 -0.70 -2.30
CA PHE A 61 3.71 0.57 -2.99
C PHE A 61 2.44 1.06 -3.66
N LEU A 62 2.43 2.34 -4.05
CA LEU A 62 1.34 2.93 -4.82
C LEU A 62 1.73 3.05 -6.29
N ARG A 63 0.77 2.80 -7.18
CA ARG A 63 0.94 2.98 -8.64
C ARG A 63 -0.25 3.72 -9.25
N ALA A 64 -0.02 4.32 -10.41
CA ALA A 64 -1.07 4.74 -11.34
C ALA A 64 -0.82 4.07 -12.70
N GLY A 65 -1.76 3.25 -13.15
CA GLY A 65 -1.56 2.40 -14.33
C GLY A 65 -0.31 1.53 -14.18
N SER A 66 0.63 1.60 -15.13
CA SER A 66 1.90 0.87 -15.07
C SER A 66 3.03 1.60 -14.31
N ARG A 67 2.81 2.84 -13.86
CA ARG A 67 3.84 3.67 -13.22
C ARG A 67 3.79 3.55 -11.70
N ALA A 68 4.90 3.14 -11.09
CA ALA A 68 5.08 3.27 -9.64
C ALA A 68 5.16 4.75 -9.23
N LEU A 69 4.43 5.12 -8.19
CA LEU A 69 4.39 6.48 -7.64
C LEU A 69 5.23 6.62 -6.37
N THR A 70 5.52 5.51 -5.69
CA THR A 70 6.25 5.49 -4.43
C THR A 70 7.36 4.45 -4.46
N GLU A 71 8.28 4.56 -3.51
CA GLU A 71 9.10 3.42 -3.11
C GLU A 71 8.24 2.26 -2.56
N THR A 72 8.87 1.10 -2.38
CA THR A 72 8.24 -0.06 -1.74
C THR A 72 8.48 -0.05 -0.24
N TRP A 73 7.43 0.17 0.53
CA TRP A 73 7.44 -0.09 1.96
C TRP A 73 7.52 -1.60 2.21
N THR A 74 8.52 -2.05 2.96
CA THR A 74 8.71 -3.46 3.31
C THR A 74 8.66 -3.63 4.82
N PHE A 75 7.88 -4.60 5.30
CA PHE A 75 7.67 -4.82 6.72
C PHE A 75 7.61 -6.31 7.07
N PRO A 76 8.55 -6.82 7.89
CA PRO A 76 8.47 -8.17 8.41
C PRO A 76 7.39 -8.25 9.51
N TRP A 77 6.55 -9.28 9.44
CA TRP A 77 5.47 -9.52 10.39
C TRP A 77 5.35 -11.02 10.72
N ARG A 78 4.84 -11.33 11.91
CA ARG A 78 4.60 -12.70 12.38
C ARG A 78 3.22 -12.79 13.03
N ALA A 79 2.48 -13.84 12.68
CA ALA A 79 1.15 -14.17 13.22
C ALA A 79 1.22 -14.83 14.60
#